data_AF-A0A9X4ASQ0-F1
#
_entry.id   AF-A0A9X4ASQ0-F1
#
_cell.length_a   1.000
_cell.length_b   1.000
_cell.length_c   1.000
_cell.angle_alpha   90.00
_cell.angle_beta   90.00
_cell.angle_gamma   90.00
#
_symmetry.space_group_name_H-M   'P 1'
#
loop_
_entity.id
_entity.type
_entity.pdbx_description
1 polymer ?
#
loop_
_entity_poly.entity_id
_entity_poly.type
_entity_poly.pdbx_seq_one_letter_code
_entity_poly.pdbx_strand_id
1 'polypeptide(L)'
;MNVYTRREEMRWTIIALTVLVLSFGGAVVRLVTAEGRLIPDPAAIAAAKAAETKAQQAKACQTAADRLNTEIPVFKASAKAARLAATATPSATPPPTKGKKPPPPKEKEPDVDLAWPSALPAYKQVKLLAPCRPLVEGVTGAKPEAAKGWEAVATAAAVTVGEDYKSQVEAARKLLAALSEAPVDKVLEATKEAEATLQKAADAEQEKAKTAQVREPLPKGLLPRELAVGLGVLIGVVALLASFLSVRAAATRRLSTLLPLREAAKTGNSGMQAAALLTLASQHNGGEPGLVIGAGVGGLIAAIVFPLDADIFVAGVMVGLLLGLGFQWTVRMFEGLANWRTRATELADIEKPAVPIVLVLSTVHVGREPEFWAFFSKLSAQEQAATVAQLASQAEEQILAAADAGAAQPYPQQAMPQGYPGGGFPPGGMPPGGGYPPGGGYPGR
;
A
#
# COMPACT_ATOMS: atom_id res chain seq x y z
N MET A 1 -5.80 -45.61 -20.92
CA MET A 1 -5.35 -44.22 -20.72
C MET A 1 -3.84 -44.24 -20.64
N ASN A 2 -3.15 -43.43 -21.43
CA ASN A 2 -1.71 -43.59 -21.67
C ASN A 2 -0.86 -43.01 -20.52
N VAL A 3 0.29 -43.62 -20.22
CA VAL A 3 1.12 -43.20 -19.05
C VAL A 3 1.73 -41.81 -19.28
N TYR A 4 2.07 -41.49 -20.52
CA TYR A 4 2.73 -40.24 -20.91
C TYR A 4 1.83 -39.01 -20.74
N THR A 5 0.60 -39.03 -21.30
CA THR A 5 -0.35 -37.91 -21.14
C THR A 5 -0.67 -37.65 -19.67
N ARG A 6 -0.89 -38.71 -18.88
CA ARG A 6 -1.11 -38.60 -17.43
C ARG A 6 0.07 -37.96 -16.70
N ARG A 7 1.32 -38.21 -17.14
CA ARG A 7 2.53 -37.64 -16.53
C ARG A 7 2.67 -36.14 -16.82
N GLU A 8 2.39 -35.72 -18.06
CA GLU A 8 2.49 -34.32 -18.46
C GLU A 8 1.34 -33.47 -17.86
N GLU A 9 0.10 -33.99 -17.91
CA GLU A 9 -1.08 -33.40 -17.26
C GLU A 9 -0.84 -33.21 -15.75
N MET A 10 -0.28 -34.22 -15.08
CA MET A 10 0.04 -34.17 -13.65
C MET A 10 1.15 -33.16 -13.33
N ARG A 11 2.21 -33.05 -14.17
CA ARG A 11 3.27 -32.04 -13.99
C ARG A 11 2.72 -30.62 -14.05
N TRP A 12 1.94 -30.30 -15.08
CA TRP A 12 1.35 -28.96 -15.22
C TRP A 12 0.34 -28.64 -14.11
N THR A 13 -0.46 -29.63 -13.67
CA THR A 13 -1.38 -29.45 -12.54
C THR A 13 -0.65 -29.20 -11.22
N ILE A 14 0.47 -29.90 -10.96
CA ILE A 14 1.32 -29.68 -9.78
C ILE A 14 1.94 -28.28 -9.83
N ILE A 15 2.52 -27.88 -10.96
CA ILE A 15 3.11 -26.53 -11.14
C ILE A 15 2.06 -25.45 -10.88
N ALA A 16 0.86 -25.58 -11.44
CA ALA A 16 -0.26 -24.66 -11.23
C ALA A 16 -0.63 -24.52 -9.76
N LEU A 17 -0.75 -25.66 -9.05
CA LEU A 17 -1.10 -25.71 -7.65
C LEU A 17 0.01 -25.12 -6.77
N THR A 18 1.28 -25.43 -7.03
CA THR A 18 2.42 -24.84 -6.29
C THR A 18 2.50 -23.34 -6.51
N VAL A 19 2.36 -22.85 -7.75
CA VAL A 19 2.34 -21.40 -8.05
C VAL A 19 1.19 -20.73 -7.33
N LEU A 20 -0.04 -21.27 -7.41
CA LEU A 20 -1.20 -20.72 -6.73
C LEU A 20 -1.03 -20.68 -5.21
N VAL A 21 -0.56 -21.75 -4.58
CA VAL A 21 -0.35 -21.79 -3.12
C VAL A 21 0.70 -20.79 -2.68
N LEU A 22 1.82 -20.67 -3.40
CA LEU A 22 2.87 -19.69 -3.08
C LEU A 22 2.40 -18.25 -3.31
N SER A 23 1.70 -17.98 -4.40
CA SER A 23 1.28 -16.63 -4.77
C SER A 23 0.14 -16.12 -3.90
N PHE A 24 -0.90 -16.94 -3.66
CA PHE A 24 -1.99 -16.58 -2.75
C PHE A 24 -1.53 -16.61 -1.29
N GLY A 25 -0.69 -17.57 -0.87
CA GLY A 25 -0.11 -17.57 0.47
C GLY A 25 0.70 -16.30 0.75
N GLY A 26 1.58 -15.91 -0.17
CA GLY A 26 2.34 -14.67 -0.09
C GLY A 26 1.46 -13.42 -0.08
N ALA A 27 0.44 -13.37 -0.94
CA ALA A 27 -0.52 -12.26 -0.99
C ALA A 27 -1.33 -12.13 0.30
N VAL A 28 -1.88 -13.22 0.82
CA VAL A 28 -2.64 -13.26 2.08
C VAL A 28 -1.76 -12.81 3.26
N VAL A 29 -0.54 -13.32 3.38
CA VAL A 29 0.39 -12.90 4.43
C VAL A 29 0.69 -11.40 4.35
N ARG A 30 0.89 -10.85 3.15
CA ARG A 30 1.11 -9.40 2.97
C ARG A 30 -0.14 -8.57 3.28
N LEU A 31 -1.32 -9.00 2.87
CA LEU A 31 -2.57 -8.29 3.15
C LEU A 31 -2.93 -8.35 4.65
N VAL A 32 -2.66 -9.44 5.35
CA VAL A 32 -2.93 -9.57 6.79
C VAL A 32 -1.91 -8.81 7.65
N THR A 33 -0.63 -8.80 7.26
CA THR A 33 0.44 -8.09 8.03
C THR A 33 0.61 -6.62 7.64
N ALA A 34 -0.17 -6.10 6.68
CA ALA A 34 -0.09 -4.70 6.28
C ALA A 34 -0.81 -3.76 7.26
N GLU A 35 0.00 -2.90 7.88
CA GLU A 35 -0.37 -1.92 8.90
C GLU A 35 -0.56 -0.52 8.28
N GLY A 36 -1.50 0.27 8.81
CA GLY A 36 -1.75 1.64 8.34
C GLY A 36 -0.58 2.60 8.62
N ARG A 37 -0.53 3.71 7.87
CA ARG A 37 0.55 4.69 7.95
C ARG A 37 0.57 5.35 9.34
N LEU A 38 1.77 5.60 9.88
CA LEU A 38 1.94 6.41 11.07
C LEU A 38 1.70 7.88 10.72
N ILE A 39 0.74 8.51 11.40
CA ILE A 39 0.35 9.92 11.25
C ILE A 39 0.48 10.61 12.62
N PRO A 40 0.89 11.89 12.68
CA PRO A 40 0.88 12.66 13.93
C PRO A 40 -0.50 12.64 14.60
N ASP A 41 -0.55 12.40 15.91
CA ASP A 41 -1.82 12.24 16.63
C ASP A 41 -2.65 13.55 16.61
N PRO A 42 -3.84 13.57 15.98
CA PRO A 42 -4.69 14.76 15.96
C PRO A 42 -5.17 15.17 17.35
N ALA A 43 -5.30 14.23 18.30
CA ALA A 43 -5.70 14.53 19.68
C ALA A 43 -4.55 15.22 20.43
N ALA A 44 -3.32 14.73 20.32
CA ALA A 44 -2.14 15.39 20.89
C ALA A 44 -1.90 16.78 20.29
N ILE A 45 -2.08 16.95 18.97
CA ILE A 45 -2.00 18.26 18.30
C ILE A 45 -3.08 19.23 18.82
N ALA A 46 -4.31 18.74 19.03
CA ALA A 46 -5.38 19.55 19.61
C ALA A 46 -5.10 19.94 21.07
N ALA A 47 -4.56 19.02 21.88
CA ALA A 47 -4.15 19.27 23.26
C ALA A 47 -3.02 20.33 23.33
N ALA A 48 -1.98 20.21 22.49
CA ALA A 48 -0.90 21.18 22.41
C ALA A 48 -1.41 22.59 22.05
N LYS A 49 -2.30 22.72 21.06
CA LYS A 49 -2.95 24.00 20.71
C LYS A 49 -3.81 24.56 21.85
N ALA A 50 -4.53 23.71 22.57
CA ALA A 50 -5.33 24.12 23.73
C ALA A 50 -4.46 24.57 24.92
N ALA A 51 -3.28 23.96 25.11
CA ALA A 51 -2.32 24.41 26.11
C ALA A 51 -1.66 25.74 25.70
N GLU A 52 -1.28 25.89 24.43
CA GLU A 52 -0.71 27.13 23.90
C GLU A 52 -1.65 28.34 24.03
N THR A 53 -2.95 28.18 23.70
CA THR A 53 -3.91 29.29 23.86
C THR A 53 -4.08 29.70 25.33
N LYS A 54 -4.00 28.78 26.28
CA LYS A 54 -3.98 29.10 27.73
C LYS A 54 -2.71 29.83 28.15
N ALA A 55 -1.55 29.42 27.65
CA ALA A 55 -0.28 30.11 27.90
C ALA A 55 -0.30 31.55 27.34
N GLN A 56 -0.82 31.75 26.12
CA GLN A 56 -1.00 33.07 25.52
C GLN A 56 -1.96 33.96 26.34
N GLN A 57 -3.07 33.41 26.85
CA GLN A 57 -3.98 34.13 27.75
C GLN A 57 -3.29 34.52 29.07
N ALA A 58 -2.54 33.62 29.70
CA ALA A 58 -1.81 33.91 30.92
C ALA A 58 -0.72 34.99 30.72
N LYS A 59 -0.04 34.97 29.56
CA LYS A 59 0.91 36.03 29.17
C LYS A 59 0.25 37.39 28.98
N ALA A 60 -0.95 37.44 28.42
CA ALA A 60 -1.73 38.68 28.34
C ALA A 60 -2.12 39.20 29.73
N CYS A 61 -2.52 38.30 30.65
CA CYS A 61 -2.80 38.63 32.05
C CYS A 61 -1.57 39.14 32.81
N GLN A 62 -0.43 38.48 32.63
CA GLN A 62 0.87 38.89 33.20
C GLN A 62 1.29 40.26 32.67
N THR A 63 1.10 40.53 31.37
CA THR A 63 1.38 41.84 30.75
C THR A 63 0.45 42.94 31.30
N ALA A 64 -0.83 42.63 31.51
CA ALA A 64 -1.80 43.57 32.09
C ALA A 64 -1.49 43.87 33.57
N ALA A 65 -1.06 42.87 34.34
CA ALA A 65 -0.61 43.05 35.73
C ALA A 65 0.67 43.88 35.82
N ASP A 66 1.66 43.63 34.95
CA ASP A 66 2.94 44.35 34.94
C ASP A 66 2.71 45.84 34.59
N ARG A 67 1.89 46.10 33.55
CA ARG A 67 1.45 47.46 33.20
C ARG A 67 0.67 48.12 34.31
N LEU A 68 -0.29 47.43 34.95
CA LEU A 68 -1.03 47.99 36.08
C LEU A 68 -0.09 48.38 37.23
N ASN A 69 0.89 47.54 37.54
CA ASN A 69 1.86 47.81 38.60
C ASN A 69 2.73 49.04 38.30
N THR A 70 3.10 49.25 37.03
CA THR A 70 3.83 50.46 36.60
C THR A 70 2.94 51.72 36.52
N GLU A 71 1.65 51.58 36.21
CA GLU A 71 0.72 52.72 36.10
C GLU A 71 0.22 53.21 37.47
N ILE A 72 0.11 52.33 38.48
CA ILE A 72 -0.33 52.73 39.84
C ILE A 72 0.52 53.85 40.48
N PRO A 73 1.87 53.84 40.49
CA PRO A 73 2.66 54.94 41.03
C PRO A 73 2.52 56.23 40.21
N VAL A 74 2.37 56.14 38.88
CA VAL A 74 2.12 57.29 38.00
C VAL A 74 0.75 57.89 38.30
N PHE A 75 -0.28 57.06 38.43
CA PHE A 75 -1.63 57.47 38.81
C PHE A 75 -1.66 58.10 40.21
N LYS A 76 -0.98 57.51 41.21
CA LYS A 76 -0.82 58.11 42.55
C LYS A 76 -0.17 59.49 42.50
N ALA A 77 0.88 59.68 41.69
CA ALA A 77 1.54 60.97 41.52
C ALA A 77 0.63 62.00 40.84
N SER A 78 -0.07 61.62 39.76
CA SER A 78 -1.01 62.50 39.06
C SER A 78 -2.23 62.86 39.92
N ALA A 79 -2.78 61.92 40.69
CA ALA A 79 -3.89 62.14 41.60
C ALA A 79 -3.52 63.07 42.77
N LYS A 80 -2.27 63.01 43.23
CA LYS A 80 -1.72 63.98 44.19
C LYS A 80 -1.58 65.38 43.58
N ALA A 81 -1.13 65.49 42.33
CA ALA A 81 -1.07 66.76 41.61
C ALA A 81 -2.46 67.36 41.36
N ALA A 82 -3.43 66.55 40.92
CA ALA A 82 -4.82 66.92 40.69
C ALA A 82 -5.66 67.08 41.98
N ARG A 83 -5.04 66.94 43.17
CA ARG A 83 -5.66 67.11 44.50
C ARG A 83 -6.86 66.19 44.77
N LEU A 84 -6.92 65.02 44.15
CA LEU A 84 -8.08 64.12 44.25
C LEU A 84 -8.35 63.63 45.68
N ALA A 85 -7.32 63.54 46.53
CA ALA A 85 -7.43 63.13 47.94
C ALA A 85 -7.92 64.23 48.91
N ALA A 86 -8.14 65.48 48.44
CA ALA A 86 -8.64 66.55 49.30
C ALA A 86 -10.16 66.44 49.50
N THR A 87 -10.58 66.00 50.70
CA THR A 87 -11.99 65.99 51.12
C THR A 87 -12.39 67.37 51.62
N ALA A 88 -13.48 67.93 51.10
CA ALA A 88 -14.02 69.19 51.61
C ALA A 88 -14.58 68.99 53.03
N THR A 89 -13.94 69.57 54.04
CA THR A 89 -14.39 69.49 55.43
C THR A 89 -15.59 70.43 55.66
N PRO A 90 -16.76 69.94 56.11
CA PRO A 90 -17.88 70.81 56.44
C PRO A 90 -17.56 71.57 57.74
N SER A 91 -17.28 72.88 57.61
CA SER A 91 -16.97 73.73 58.76
C SER A 91 -18.24 74.04 59.56
N ALA A 92 -18.49 73.23 60.60
CA ALA A 92 -19.48 73.50 61.62
C ALA A 92 -18.80 74.00 62.90
N THR A 93 -19.03 75.28 63.25
CA THR A 93 -19.24 75.87 64.61
C THR A 93 -18.82 77.35 64.60
N PRO A 94 -19.71 78.31 64.94
CA PRO A 94 -19.36 79.74 65.08
C PRO A 94 -18.71 80.02 66.45
N PRO A 95 -17.83 81.05 66.57
CA PRO A 95 -18.17 82.19 67.44
C PRO A 95 -17.59 83.54 66.89
N PRO A 96 -17.43 84.65 67.66
CA PRO A 96 -18.09 85.91 67.36
C PRO A 96 -17.23 86.93 66.59
N THR A 97 -17.89 87.88 65.93
CA THR A 97 -17.27 88.98 65.19
C THR A 97 -16.56 90.01 66.08
N LYS A 98 -15.28 90.29 65.79
CA LYS A 98 -14.76 91.65 65.48
C LYS A 98 -13.28 91.61 65.07
N GLY A 99 -12.94 92.25 63.95
CA GLY A 99 -11.57 92.43 63.48
C GLY A 99 -11.33 91.89 62.06
N LYS A 100 -11.24 92.79 61.07
CA LYS A 100 -10.97 92.42 59.66
C LYS A 100 -9.55 91.83 59.53
N LYS A 101 -9.44 90.52 59.29
CA LYS A 101 -8.31 89.91 58.57
C LYS A 101 -8.71 89.68 57.10
N PRO A 102 -7.75 89.66 56.16
CA PRO A 102 -8.04 89.28 54.77
C PRO A 102 -8.61 87.86 54.73
N PRO A 103 -9.49 87.54 53.77
CA PRO A 103 -10.09 86.20 53.67
C PRO A 103 -9.00 85.15 53.45
N PRO A 104 -9.13 83.95 54.05
CA PRO A 104 -8.22 82.84 53.72
C PRO A 104 -8.33 82.52 52.23
N PRO A 105 -7.22 82.12 51.57
CA PRO A 105 -7.26 81.76 50.15
C PRO A 105 -8.21 80.58 49.97
N LYS A 106 -9.17 80.70 49.04
CA LYS A 106 -10.02 79.58 48.63
C LYS A 106 -9.10 78.41 48.22
N GLU A 107 -9.32 77.24 48.79
CA GLU A 107 -8.67 76.03 48.29
C GLU A 107 -9.06 75.85 46.82
N LYS A 108 -8.07 75.73 45.93
CA LYS A 108 -8.32 75.45 44.53
C LYS A 108 -8.99 74.09 44.41
N GLU A 109 -10.11 74.07 43.69
CA GLU A 109 -10.87 72.87 43.30
C GLU A 109 -9.95 71.83 42.63
N PRO A 110 -10.30 70.52 42.69
CA PRO A 110 -9.53 69.48 42.00
C PRO A 110 -9.44 69.78 40.50
N ASP A 111 -8.29 69.47 39.91
CA ASP A 111 -8.03 69.77 38.49
C ASP A 111 -8.82 68.80 37.60
N VAL A 112 -10.00 69.25 37.18
CA VAL A 112 -11.03 68.45 36.51
C VAL A 112 -10.52 67.87 35.19
N ASP A 113 -9.74 68.66 34.44
CA ASP A 113 -9.21 68.26 33.13
C ASP A 113 -8.09 67.21 33.25
N LEU A 114 -7.46 67.09 34.42
CA LEU A 114 -6.38 66.12 34.67
C LEU A 114 -6.88 64.83 35.34
N ALA A 115 -7.99 64.90 36.09
CA ALA A 115 -8.45 63.88 37.03
C ALA A 115 -8.72 62.50 36.41
N TRP A 116 -9.52 62.44 35.35
CA TRP A 116 -9.92 61.19 34.69
C TRP A 116 -8.97 60.76 33.57
N PRO A 117 -8.41 61.65 32.72
CA PRO A 117 -7.42 61.26 31.72
C PRO A 117 -6.19 60.56 32.31
N SER A 118 -5.74 60.94 33.51
CA SER A 118 -4.62 60.26 34.19
C SER A 118 -5.01 58.94 34.88
N ALA A 119 -6.30 58.72 35.16
CA ALA A 119 -6.85 57.47 35.67
C ALA A 119 -7.08 56.41 34.58
N LEU A 120 -7.30 56.86 33.34
CA LEU A 120 -7.71 56.04 32.20
C LEU A 120 -6.73 54.88 31.87
N PRO A 121 -5.39 55.02 31.91
CA PRO A 121 -4.47 53.92 31.65
C PRO A 121 -4.60 52.78 32.68
N ALA A 122 -4.59 53.12 33.97
CA ALA A 122 -4.78 52.17 35.06
C ALA A 122 -6.15 51.47 34.97
N TYR A 123 -7.23 52.23 34.73
CA TYR A 123 -8.58 51.67 34.54
C TYR A 123 -8.67 50.67 33.38
N LYS A 124 -8.00 50.94 32.26
CA LYS A 124 -7.91 50.00 31.13
C LYS A 124 -7.19 48.70 31.51
N GLN A 125 -6.05 48.77 32.20
CA GLN A 125 -5.33 47.55 32.62
C GLN A 125 -6.13 46.74 33.65
N VAL A 126 -6.78 47.42 34.60
CA VAL A 126 -7.68 46.78 35.58
C VAL A 126 -8.81 46.00 34.89
N LYS A 127 -9.46 46.58 33.87
CA LYS A 127 -10.50 45.88 33.10
C LYS A 127 -10.00 44.67 32.32
N LEU A 128 -8.78 44.71 31.80
CA LEU A 128 -8.13 43.57 31.15
C LEU A 128 -7.73 42.48 32.16
N LEU A 129 -7.34 42.87 33.38
CA LEU A 129 -6.85 41.97 34.42
C LEU A 129 -7.96 41.31 35.24
N ALA A 130 -9.10 41.98 35.45
CA ALA A 130 -10.24 41.43 36.21
C ALA A 130 -10.70 40.01 35.79
N PRO A 131 -10.86 39.66 34.49
CA PRO A 131 -11.23 38.31 34.08
C PRO A 131 -10.10 37.27 34.22
N CYS A 132 -8.86 37.68 34.52
CA CYS A 132 -7.72 36.78 34.65
C CYS A 132 -7.69 35.99 35.97
N ARG A 133 -8.39 36.46 37.01
CA ARG A 133 -8.42 35.82 38.35
C ARG A 133 -8.69 34.30 38.28
N PRO A 134 -9.77 33.80 37.65
CA PRO A 134 -10.04 32.35 37.58
C PRO A 134 -8.99 31.55 36.81
N LEU A 135 -8.33 32.14 35.81
CA LEU A 135 -7.24 31.49 35.07
C LEU A 135 -5.99 31.33 35.95
N VAL A 136 -5.65 32.36 36.72
CA VAL A 136 -4.49 32.37 37.62
C VAL A 136 -4.73 31.48 38.83
N GLU A 137 -5.82 31.69 39.57
CA GLU A 137 -6.15 30.88 40.76
C GLU A 137 -6.40 29.40 40.40
N GLY A 138 -6.88 29.11 39.18
CA GLY A 138 -7.04 27.74 38.67
C GLY A 138 -5.73 27.01 38.34
N VAL A 139 -4.59 27.72 38.26
CA VAL A 139 -3.27 27.15 37.97
C VAL A 139 -2.35 27.19 39.19
N THR A 140 -2.28 28.32 39.90
CA THR A 140 -1.38 28.50 41.06
C THR A 140 -2.06 28.22 42.41
N GLY A 141 -3.35 27.88 42.40
CA GLY A 141 -4.19 27.91 43.60
C GLY A 141 -4.53 29.34 44.05
N ALA A 142 -5.50 29.44 44.96
CA ALA A 142 -5.87 30.72 45.58
C ALA A 142 -4.80 31.15 46.59
N LYS A 143 -4.02 32.19 46.26
CA LYS A 143 -2.99 32.74 47.15
C LYS A 143 -3.58 33.82 48.06
N PRO A 144 -3.56 33.66 49.40
CA PRO A 144 -4.17 34.63 50.31
C PRO A 144 -3.50 36.01 50.26
N GLU A 145 -2.19 36.07 49.97
CA GLU A 145 -1.44 37.32 49.78
C GLU A 145 -1.94 38.14 48.57
N ALA A 146 -2.40 37.47 47.51
CA ALA A 146 -2.91 38.12 46.29
C ALA A 146 -4.41 38.43 46.36
N ALA A 147 -5.18 37.80 47.26
CA ALA A 147 -6.64 37.91 47.34
C ALA A 147 -7.12 39.37 47.45
N LYS A 148 -6.51 40.17 48.34
CA LYS A 148 -6.81 41.61 48.48
C LYS A 148 -6.49 42.41 47.22
N GLY A 149 -5.44 42.04 46.50
CA GLY A 149 -5.09 42.66 45.21
C GLY A 149 -6.12 42.33 44.12
N TRP A 150 -6.60 41.08 44.07
CA TRP A 150 -7.66 40.67 43.16
C TRP A 150 -9.02 41.32 43.48
N GLU A 151 -9.36 41.50 44.76
CA GLU A 151 -10.55 42.23 45.20
C GLU A 151 -10.48 43.73 44.85
N ALA A 152 -9.32 44.35 45.01
CA ALA A 152 -9.05 45.71 44.57
C ALA A 152 -9.20 45.86 43.05
N VAL A 153 -8.63 44.93 42.26
CA VAL A 153 -8.79 44.90 40.79
C VAL A 153 -10.26 44.72 40.40
N ALA A 154 -11.01 43.82 41.04
CA ALA A 154 -12.43 43.65 40.76
C ALA A 154 -13.26 44.90 41.10
N THR A 155 -12.98 45.53 42.24
CA THR A 155 -13.63 46.78 42.69
C THR A 155 -13.33 47.93 41.75
N ALA A 156 -12.06 48.08 41.33
CA ALA A 156 -11.62 49.08 40.37
C ALA A 156 -12.20 48.85 38.95
N ALA A 157 -12.41 47.60 38.53
CA ALA A 157 -13.03 47.26 37.25
C ALA A 157 -14.53 47.60 37.21
N ALA A 158 -15.19 47.48 38.36
CA ALA A 158 -16.61 47.81 38.56
C ALA A 158 -16.90 49.32 38.63
N VAL A 159 -15.89 50.18 38.65
CA VAL A 159 -16.09 51.65 38.62
C VAL A 159 -16.77 52.05 37.32
N THR A 160 -17.98 52.58 37.44
CA THR A 160 -18.72 53.24 36.36
C THR A 160 -18.31 54.71 36.24
N VAL A 161 -18.34 55.21 35.01
CA VAL A 161 -17.94 56.57 34.65
C VAL A 161 -19.14 57.20 33.97
N GLY A 162 -19.65 58.30 34.51
CA GLY A 162 -20.69 59.09 33.84
C GLY A 162 -20.06 60.09 32.87
N GLU A 163 -20.92 60.74 32.07
CA GLU A 163 -20.46 61.73 31.09
C GLU A 163 -20.06 63.04 31.79
N ASP A 164 -20.72 63.39 32.90
CA ASP A 164 -20.46 64.62 33.66
C ASP A 164 -19.09 64.65 34.34
N TYR A 165 -18.41 65.79 34.25
CA TYR A 165 -17.13 66.07 34.93
C TYR A 165 -17.08 65.68 36.41
N LYS A 166 -18.15 65.92 37.18
CA LYS A 166 -18.23 65.52 38.59
C LYS A 166 -18.16 64.00 38.76
N SER A 167 -18.87 63.26 37.91
CA SER A 167 -18.87 61.80 37.93
C SER A 167 -17.51 61.21 37.50
N GLN A 168 -16.79 61.88 36.60
CA GLN A 168 -15.43 61.51 36.21
C GLN A 168 -14.42 61.70 37.35
N VAL A 169 -14.52 62.80 38.11
CA VAL A 169 -13.71 63.05 39.32
C VAL A 169 -14.04 62.04 40.43
N GLU A 170 -15.31 61.69 40.61
CA GLU A 170 -15.72 60.64 41.55
C GLU A 170 -15.24 59.24 41.12
N ALA A 171 -15.29 58.92 39.83
CA ALA A 171 -14.75 57.67 39.29
C ALA A 171 -13.24 57.57 39.51
N ALA A 172 -12.49 58.65 39.26
CA ALA A 172 -11.06 58.73 39.55
C ALA A 172 -10.75 58.55 41.04
N ARG A 173 -11.56 59.14 41.93
CA ARG A 173 -11.45 58.95 43.40
C ARG A 173 -11.72 57.50 43.83
N LYS A 174 -12.77 56.87 43.30
CA LYS A 174 -13.09 55.46 43.57
C LYS A 174 -11.98 54.53 43.08
N LEU A 175 -11.41 54.81 41.89
CA LEU A 175 -10.28 54.06 41.35
C LEU A 175 -9.02 54.22 42.21
N LEU A 176 -8.72 55.45 42.67
CA LEU A 176 -7.59 55.72 43.55
C LEU A 176 -7.74 54.98 44.89
N ALA A 177 -8.91 55.05 45.52
CA ALA A 177 -9.17 54.38 46.79
C ALA A 177 -9.08 52.84 46.69
N ALA A 178 -9.50 52.27 45.55
CA ALA A 178 -9.37 50.83 45.32
C ALA A 178 -7.90 50.38 45.11
N LEU A 179 -7.08 51.19 44.41
CA LEU A 179 -5.72 50.81 44.01
C LEU A 179 -4.60 51.37 44.90
N SER A 180 -4.88 52.29 45.83
CA SER A 180 -3.84 53.01 46.58
C SER A 180 -3.06 52.11 47.54
N GLU A 181 -3.73 51.16 48.18
CA GLU A 181 -3.16 50.25 49.19
C GLU A 181 -3.23 48.76 48.78
N ALA A 182 -3.65 48.51 47.54
CA ALA A 182 -3.77 47.15 47.01
C ALA A 182 -2.39 46.50 46.77
N PRO A 183 -2.16 45.24 47.20
CA PRO A 183 -0.92 44.52 46.94
C PRO A 183 -0.87 44.00 45.51
N VAL A 184 -0.81 44.89 44.52
CA VAL A 184 -0.79 44.54 43.09
C VAL A 184 0.50 43.84 42.70
N ASP A 185 1.62 44.08 43.40
CA ASP A 185 2.85 43.28 43.28
C ASP A 185 2.59 41.79 43.52
N LYS A 186 1.69 41.42 44.44
CA LYS A 186 1.30 40.02 44.72
C LYS A 186 0.42 39.41 43.64
N VAL A 187 -0.38 40.23 42.95
CA VAL A 187 -1.10 39.84 41.73
C VAL A 187 -0.13 39.63 40.56
N LEU A 188 0.93 40.45 40.48
CA LEU A 188 2.00 40.31 39.50
C LEU A 188 2.85 39.05 39.73
N GLU A 189 3.21 38.73 40.97
CA GLU A 189 3.87 37.47 41.34
C GLU A 189 3.01 36.25 40.95
N ALA A 190 1.71 36.26 41.30
CA ALA A 190 0.79 35.17 40.95
C ALA A 190 0.59 35.00 39.44
N THR A 191 0.47 36.10 38.67
CA THR A 191 0.33 36.03 37.20
C THR A 191 1.60 35.57 36.51
N LYS A 192 2.79 35.96 36.99
CA LYS A 192 4.08 35.47 36.49
C LYS A 192 4.26 33.96 36.74
N GLU A 193 3.85 33.47 37.91
CA GLU A 193 3.91 32.03 38.21
C GLU A 193 2.90 31.21 37.38
N ALA A 194 1.70 31.73 37.16
CA ALA A 194 0.70 31.10 36.29
C ALA A 194 1.18 31.02 34.83
N GLU A 195 1.78 32.10 34.30
CA GLU A 195 2.36 32.13 32.96
C GLU A 195 3.52 31.12 32.82
N ALA A 196 4.48 31.14 33.74
CA ALA A 196 5.59 30.18 33.72
C ALA A 196 5.14 28.71 33.84
N THR A 197 4.05 28.45 34.58
CA THR A 197 3.48 27.09 34.73
C THR A 197 2.73 26.66 33.47
N LEU A 198 1.90 27.53 32.89
CA LEU A 198 1.17 27.24 31.66
C LEU A 198 2.09 27.15 30.43
N GLN A 199 3.16 27.95 30.35
CA GLN A 199 4.15 27.85 29.28
C GLN A 199 4.86 26.50 29.33
N LYS A 200 5.34 26.07 30.51
CA LYS A 200 5.93 24.73 30.68
C LYS A 200 4.97 23.60 30.30
N ALA A 201 3.68 23.74 30.61
CA ALA A 201 2.66 22.78 30.20
C ALA A 201 2.45 22.78 28.68
N ALA A 202 2.41 23.95 28.03
CA ALA A 202 2.31 24.07 26.58
C ALA A 202 3.53 23.48 25.87
N ASP A 203 4.75 23.76 26.34
CA ASP A 203 5.98 23.20 25.79
C ASP A 203 5.99 21.66 25.92
N ALA A 204 5.59 21.14 27.08
CA ALA A 204 5.50 19.69 27.30
C ALA A 204 4.45 19.01 26.41
N GLU A 205 3.28 19.62 26.18
CA GLU A 205 2.29 19.10 25.24
C GLU A 205 2.73 19.24 23.77
N GLN A 206 3.51 20.27 23.41
CA GLN A 206 4.12 20.37 22.07
C GLN A 206 5.15 19.26 21.83
N GLU A 207 6.01 18.93 22.80
CA GLU A 207 6.97 17.82 22.67
C GLU A 207 6.25 16.45 22.59
N LYS A 208 5.16 16.26 23.34
CA LYS A 208 4.27 15.09 23.17
C LYS A 208 3.66 15.06 21.78
N ALA A 209 3.12 16.17 21.26
CA ALA A 209 2.50 16.21 19.94
C ALA A 209 3.50 15.96 18.78
N LYS A 210 4.78 16.31 18.95
CA LYS A 210 5.86 15.97 17.99
C LYS A 210 6.19 14.47 17.95
N THR A 211 5.99 13.77 19.05
CA THR A 211 6.39 12.36 19.24
C THR A 211 5.22 11.37 19.19
N ALA A 212 4.00 11.83 19.47
CA ALA A 212 2.78 11.04 19.38
C ALA A 212 2.41 10.74 17.93
N GLN A 213 2.56 9.47 17.55
CA GLN A 213 2.13 8.94 16.26
C GLN A 213 1.04 7.89 16.46
N VAL A 214 -0.06 8.05 15.75
CA VAL A 214 -1.16 7.08 15.71
C VAL A 214 -1.16 6.42 14.34
N ARG A 215 -1.44 5.11 14.30
CA ARG A 215 -1.62 4.40 13.04
C ARG A 215 -2.96 4.77 12.46
N GLU A 216 -2.95 5.26 11.22
CA GLU A 216 -4.16 5.48 10.44
C GLU A 216 -4.95 4.16 10.35
N PRO A 217 -6.28 4.18 10.59
CA PRO A 217 -7.10 3.01 10.33
C PRO A 217 -6.99 2.64 8.84
N LEU A 218 -6.80 1.35 8.57
CA LEU A 218 -6.72 0.83 7.21
C LEU A 218 -7.92 1.30 6.37
N PRO A 219 -7.71 1.65 5.09
CA PRO A 219 -8.80 2.15 4.25
C PRO A 219 -9.91 1.11 4.17
N LYS A 220 -11.14 1.55 4.47
CA LYS A 220 -12.33 0.73 4.26
C LYS A 220 -12.62 0.72 2.76
N GLY A 221 -12.25 -0.37 2.09
CA GLY A 221 -12.64 -0.66 0.72
C GLY A 221 -14.16 -0.82 0.57
N LEU A 222 -14.59 -1.05 -0.66
CA LEU A 222 -15.97 -1.44 -0.99
C LEU A 222 -16.37 -2.75 -0.29
N LEU A 223 -15.40 -3.62 -0.04
CA LEU A 223 -15.59 -4.89 0.65
C LEU A 223 -14.77 -4.92 1.96
N PRO A 224 -15.28 -5.56 3.04
CA PRO A 224 -14.46 -5.80 4.22
C PRO A 224 -13.28 -6.72 3.85
N ARG A 225 -12.10 -6.40 4.39
CA ARG A 225 -10.80 -7.00 3.97
C ARG A 225 -10.81 -8.53 3.93
N GLU A 226 -11.43 -9.15 4.92
CA GLU A 226 -11.59 -10.61 5.03
C GLU A 226 -12.41 -11.21 3.87
N LEU A 227 -13.47 -10.51 3.44
CA LEU A 227 -14.35 -10.94 2.36
C LEU A 227 -13.71 -10.70 0.98
N ALA A 228 -12.95 -9.60 0.81
CA ALA A 228 -12.15 -9.35 -0.38
C ALA A 228 -11.05 -10.43 -0.57
N VAL A 229 -10.31 -10.74 0.50
CA VAL A 229 -9.32 -11.83 0.49
C VAL A 229 -9.99 -13.18 0.20
N GLY A 230 -11.12 -13.48 0.85
CA GLY A 230 -11.90 -14.69 0.61
C GLY A 230 -12.38 -14.83 -0.84
N LEU A 231 -12.88 -13.74 -1.44
CA LEU A 231 -13.28 -13.71 -2.85
C LEU A 231 -12.11 -13.94 -3.80
N GLY A 232 -10.97 -13.28 -3.59
CA GLY A 232 -9.79 -13.49 -4.42
C GLY A 232 -9.32 -14.96 -4.39
N VAL A 233 -9.23 -15.55 -3.19
CA VAL A 233 -8.89 -16.97 -3.02
C VAL A 233 -9.93 -17.88 -3.70
N LEU A 234 -11.23 -17.60 -3.54
CA LEU A 234 -12.31 -18.35 -4.18
C LEU A 234 -12.20 -18.31 -5.71
N ILE A 235 -11.92 -17.15 -6.30
CA ILE A 235 -11.69 -16.99 -7.75
C ILE A 235 -10.48 -17.84 -8.18
N GLY A 236 -9.40 -17.86 -7.41
CA GLY A 236 -8.23 -18.73 -7.65
C GLY A 236 -8.58 -20.22 -7.61
N VAL A 237 -9.40 -20.66 -6.66
CA VAL A 237 -9.87 -22.06 -6.56
C VAL A 237 -10.79 -22.41 -7.74
N VAL A 238 -11.71 -21.53 -8.13
CA VAL A 238 -12.59 -21.72 -9.30
C VAL A 238 -11.77 -21.79 -10.59
N ALA A 239 -10.75 -20.94 -10.74
CA ALA A 239 -9.79 -20.99 -11.84
C ALA A 239 -9.04 -22.35 -11.92
N LEU A 240 -8.59 -22.87 -10.77
CA LEU A 240 -7.92 -24.17 -10.69
C LEU A 240 -8.87 -25.32 -11.04
N LEU A 241 -10.11 -25.28 -10.55
CA LEU A 241 -11.15 -26.26 -10.91
C LEU A 241 -11.49 -26.22 -12.40
N ALA A 242 -11.64 -25.03 -12.99
CA ALA A 242 -11.88 -24.86 -14.42
C ALA A 242 -10.71 -25.41 -15.26
N SER A 243 -9.46 -25.14 -14.84
CA SER A 243 -8.26 -25.71 -15.45
C SER A 243 -8.30 -27.25 -15.40
N PHE A 244 -8.55 -27.84 -14.22
CA PHE A 244 -8.60 -29.30 -14.05
C PHE A 244 -9.73 -29.96 -14.86
N LEU A 245 -10.92 -29.36 -14.90
CA LEU A 245 -12.04 -29.83 -15.72
C LEU A 245 -11.72 -29.73 -17.22
N SER A 246 -10.98 -28.71 -17.66
CA SER A 246 -10.52 -28.59 -19.05
C SER A 246 -9.51 -29.68 -19.43
N VAL A 247 -8.55 -30.01 -18.55
CA VAL A 247 -7.64 -31.16 -18.70
C VAL A 247 -8.46 -32.45 -18.85
N ARG A 248 -9.37 -32.68 -17.91
CA ARG A 248 -10.19 -33.91 -17.89
C ARG A 248 -11.06 -34.03 -19.15
N ALA A 249 -11.67 -32.95 -19.61
CA ALA A 249 -12.46 -32.94 -20.84
C ALA A 249 -11.61 -33.25 -22.08
N ALA A 250 -10.39 -32.69 -22.17
CA ALA A 250 -9.46 -33.01 -23.24
C ALA A 250 -9.00 -34.48 -23.19
N ALA A 251 -8.66 -34.99 -22.01
CA ALA A 251 -8.30 -36.39 -21.81
C ALA A 251 -9.45 -37.36 -22.16
N THR A 252 -10.71 -37.02 -21.83
CA THR A 252 -11.88 -37.81 -22.23
C THR A 252 -12.11 -37.78 -23.74
N ARG A 253 -11.99 -36.62 -24.41
CA ARG A 253 -12.07 -36.53 -25.88
C ARG A 253 -11.03 -37.41 -26.57
N ARG A 254 -9.79 -37.38 -26.08
CA ARG A 254 -8.68 -38.23 -26.56
C ARG A 254 -8.96 -39.71 -26.32
N LEU A 255 -9.54 -40.07 -25.19
CA LEU A 255 -9.92 -41.47 -24.92
C LEU A 255 -11.05 -41.94 -25.86
N SER A 256 -12.05 -41.08 -26.13
CA SER A 256 -13.12 -41.41 -27.08
C SER A 256 -12.65 -41.52 -28.54
N THR A 257 -11.59 -40.80 -28.93
CA THR A 257 -10.96 -41.01 -30.25
C THR A 257 -10.06 -42.24 -30.29
N LEU A 258 -9.30 -42.54 -29.23
CA LEU A 258 -8.35 -43.66 -29.21
C LEU A 258 -9.00 -45.05 -29.12
N LEU A 259 -10.16 -45.18 -28.46
CA LEU A 259 -10.87 -46.47 -28.35
C LEU A 259 -11.24 -47.10 -29.71
N PRO A 260 -11.97 -46.41 -30.62
CA PRO A 260 -12.31 -46.99 -31.93
C PRO A 260 -11.07 -47.21 -32.82
N LEU A 261 -9.99 -46.44 -32.64
CA LEU A 261 -8.75 -46.65 -33.39
C LEU A 261 -8.02 -47.92 -32.97
N ARG A 262 -8.11 -48.28 -31.69
CA ARG A 262 -7.60 -49.57 -31.19
C ARG A 262 -8.40 -50.76 -31.74
N GLU A 263 -9.65 -50.55 -32.15
CA GLU A 263 -10.46 -51.54 -32.85
C GLU A 263 -10.14 -51.58 -34.35
N ALA A 264 -9.98 -50.42 -35.00
CA ALA A 264 -9.50 -50.31 -36.39
C ALA A 264 -8.13 -50.97 -36.60
N ALA A 265 -7.20 -50.78 -35.66
CA ALA A 265 -5.88 -51.41 -35.64
C ALA A 265 -5.96 -52.94 -35.59
N LYS A 266 -6.85 -53.50 -34.75
CA LYS A 266 -7.09 -54.95 -34.67
C LYS A 266 -7.68 -55.52 -35.96
N THR A 267 -8.40 -54.72 -36.73
CA THR A 267 -8.96 -55.11 -38.04
C THR A 267 -8.02 -54.85 -39.22
N GLY A 268 -6.78 -54.45 -38.98
CA GLY A 268 -5.75 -54.28 -40.02
C GLY A 268 -5.82 -52.99 -40.83
N ASN A 269 -6.66 -52.02 -40.46
CA ASN A 269 -6.81 -50.76 -41.20
C ASN A 269 -5.79 -49.71 -40.72
N SER A 270 -4.53 -49.89 -41.14
CA SER A 270 -3.40 -49.03 -40.76
C SER A 270 -3.57 -47.57 -41.21
N GLY A 271 -4.22 -47.33 -42.37
CA GLY A 271 -4.50 -45.98 -42.88
C GLY A 271 -5.43 -45.18 -41.95
N MET A 272 -6.52 -45.79 -41.48
CA MET A 272 -7.44 -45.16 -40.52
C MET A 272 -6.74 -44.85 -39.19
N GLN A 273 -5.89 -45.75 -38.71
CA GLN A 273 -5.14 -45.55 -37.47
C GLN A 273 -4.16 -44.38 -37.58
N ALA A 274 -3.35 -44.34 -38.64
CA ALA A 274 -2.35 -43.30 -38.85
C ALA A 274 -2.98 -41.93 -39.15
N ALA A 275 -4.06 -41.87 -39.94
CA ALA A 275 -4.84 -40.64 -40.17
C ALA A 275 -5.38 -40.02 -38.88
N ALA A 276 -5.90 -40.86 -37.98
CA ALA A 276 -6.43 -40.37 -36.73
C ALA A 276 -5.35 -40.04 -35.70
N LEU A 277 -4.18 -40.69 -35.74
CA LEU A 277 -3.01 -40.30 -34.94
C LEU A 277 -2.46 -38.93 -35.37
N LEU A 278 -2.40 -38.63 -36.67
CA LEU A 278 -2.07 -37.30 -37.20
C LEU A 278 -3.09 -36.23 -36.76
N THR A 279 -4.38 -36.60 -36.71
CA THR A 279 -5.48 -35.77 -36.20
C THR A 279 -5.47 -35.62 -34.66
N LEU A 280 -4.90 -36.57 -33.93
CA LEU A 280 -4.71 -36.46 -32.48
C LEU A 280 -3.49 -35.59 -32.14
N ALA A 281 -2.43 -35.66 -32.96
CA ALA A 281 -1.22 -34.86 -32.81
C ALA A 281 -1.47 -33.35 -33.05
N SER A 282 -2.43 -33.00 -33.90
CA SER A 282 -2.87 -31.62 -34.14
C SER A 282 -3.85 -31.09 -33.07
N GLN A 283 -4.46 -31.98 -32.27
CA GLN A 283 -5.25 -31.58 -31.12
C GLN A 283 -4.35 -31.19 -29.95
N HIS A 284 -4.45 -29.93 -29.52
CA HIS A 284 -3.67 -29.38 -28.42
C HIS A 284 -3.75 -30.25 -27.16
N ASN A 285 -2.63 -30.40 -26.46
CA ASN A 285 -2.64 -30.85 -25.06
C ASN A 285 -3.49 -29.83 -24.28
N GLY A 286 -4.69 -30.24 -23.87
CA GLY A 286 -5.63 -29.36 -23.17
C GLY A 286 -5.22 -29.18 -21.72
N GLY A 287 -5.37 -27.95 -21.23
CA GLY A 287 -5.20 -27.62 -19.81
C GLY A 287 -3.86 -27.00 -19.40
N GLU A 288 -3.25 -26.17 -20.26
CA GLU A 288 -2.13 -25.34 -19.78
C GLU A 288 -2.64 -24.42 -18.65
N PRO A 289 -1.87 -24.25 -17.56
CA PRO A 289 -2.35 -23.57 -16.37
C PRO A 289 -2.28 -22.03 -16.45
N GLY A 290 -2.26 -21.46 -17.66
CA GLY A 290 -2.08 -20.01 -17.89
C GLY A 290 -3.08 -19.16 -17.11
N LEU A 291 -4.34 -19.61 -17.04
CA LEU A 291 -5.41 -18.97 -16.26
C LEU A 291 -5.12 -18.97 -14.75
N VAL A 292 -4.59 -20.07 -14.20
CA VAL A 292 -4.25 -20.24 -12.77
C VAL A 292 -2.99 -19.45 -12.40
N ILE A 293 -1.95 -19.55 -13.24
CA ILE A 293 -0.69 -18.83 -13.07
C ILE A 293 -0.93 -17.32 -13.18
N GLY A 294 -1.69 -16.89 -14.18
CA GLY A 294 -2.05 -15.48 -14.37
C GLY A 294 -2.81 -14.92 -13.17
N ALA A 295 -3.86 -15.60 -12.71
CA ALA A 295 -4.62 -15.20 -11.53
C ALA A 295 -3.75 -15.11 -10.26
N GLY A 296 -2.86 -16.10 -10.05
CA GLY A 296 -1.95 -16.14 -8.91
C GLY A 296 -0.91 -15.01 -8.94
N VAL A 297 -0.23 -14.81 -10.07
CA VAL A 297 0.79 -13.77 -10.24
C VAL A 297 0.18 -12.37 -10.18
N GLY A 298 -0.98 -12.16 -10.81
CA GLY A 298 -1.69 -10.88 -10.77
C GLY A 298 -2.13 -10.49 -9.34
N GLY A 299 -2.67 -11.46 -8.58
CA GLY A 299 -2.99 -11.26 -7.16
C GLY A 299 -1.76 -10.96 -6.30
N LEU A 300 -0.64 -11.67 -6.51
CA LEU A 300 0.59 -11.43 -5.77
C LEU A 300 1.18 -10.05 -6.06
N ILE A 301 1.22 -9.62 -7.33
CA ILE A 301 1.71 -8.28 -7.70
C ILE A 301 0.82 -7.20 -7.07
N ALA A 302 -0.50 -7.34 -7.14
CA ALA A 302 -1.42 -6.40 -6.51
C ALA A 302 -1.21 -6.29 -4.99
N ALA A 303 -1.05 -7.41 -4.29
CA ALA A 303 -0.78 -7.43 -2.85
C ALA A 303 0.62 -6.89 -2.46
N ILE A 304 1.60 -6.89 -3.38
CA ILE A 304 2.92 -6.28 -3.16
C ILE A 304 2.89 -4.77 -3.37
N VAL A 305 2.23 -4.29 -4.42
CA VAL A 305 2.20 -2.86 -4.78
C VAL A 305 1.19 -2.08 -3.94
N PHE A 306 0.03 -2.68 -3.65
CA PHE A 306 -1.06 -2.06 -2.89
C PHE A 306 -1.46 -2.91 -1.67
N PRO A 307 -0.54 -3.15 -0.70
CA PRO A 307 -0.80 -4.03 0.44
C PRO A 307 -1.90 -3.53 1.38
N LEU A 308 -2.24 -2.23 1.33
CA LEU A 308 -3.28 -1.62 2.15
C LEU A 308 -4.69 -1.82 1.60
N ASP A 309 -4.84 -2.21 0.32
CA ASP A 309 -6.11 -2.28 -0.39
C ASP A 309 -6.40 -3.71 -0.89
N ALA A 310 -7.42 -4.34 -0.31
CA ALA A 310 -7.82 -5.70 -0.66
C ALA A 310 -8.75 -5.76 -1.88
N ASP A 311 -9.37 -4.66 -2.29
CA ASP A 311 -10.17 -4.62 -3.53
C ASP A 311 -9.24 -4.64 -4.75
N ILE A 312 -8.09 -3.94 -4.66
CA ILE A 312 -7.03 -4.01 -5.68
C ILE A 312 -6.45 -5.43 -5.79
N PHE A 313 -6.38 -6.20 -4.71
CA PHE A 313 -6.01 -7.63 -4.78
C PHE A 313 -7.00 -8.44 -5.65
N VAL A 314 -8.31 -8.28 -5.46
CA VAL A 314 -9.33 -8.96 -6.27
C VAL A 314 -9.25 -8.52 -7.74
N ALA A 315 -9.07 -7.22 -7.99
CA ALA A 315 -8.86 -6.69 -9.33
C ALA A 315 -7.59 -7.27 -9.98
N GLY A 316 -6.49 -7.39 -9.23
CA GLY A 316 -5.24 -8.01 -9.68
C GLY A 316 -5.39 -9.48 -10.05
N VAL A 317 -6.13 -10.26 -9.25
CA VAL A 317 -6.49 -11.66 -9.58
C VAL A 317 -7.29 -11.72 -10.88
N MET A 318 -8.29 -10.86 -11.06
CA MET A 318 -9.13 -10.83 -12.27
C MET A 318 -8.38 -10.38 -13.53
N VAL A 319 -7.57 -9.33 -13.45
CA VAL A 319 -6.72 -8.87 -14.56
C VAL A 319 -5.67 -9.92 -14.89
N GLY A 320 -5.04 -10.52 -13.88
CA GLY A 320 -4.10 -11.62 -14.05
C GLY A 320 -4.72 -12.83 -14.75
N LEU A 321 -5.96 -13.18 -14.40
CA LEU A 321 -6.72 -14.26 -15.03
C LEU A 321 -6.94 -13.99 -16.53
N LEU A 322 -7.36 -12.77 -16.89
CA LEU A 322 -7.56 -12.36 -18.29
C LEU A 322 -6.26 -12.35 -19.09
N LEU A 323 -5.17 -11.82 -18.51
CA LEU A 323 -3.83 -11.84 -19.13
C LEU A 323 -3.32 -13.27 -19.30
N GLY A 324 -3.52 -14.14 -18.31
CA GLY A 324 -3.17 -15.56 -18.38
C GLY A 324 -3.92 -16.31 -19.48
N LEU A 325 -5.21 -16.02 -19.65
CA LEU A 325 -6.04 -16.57 -20.74
C LEU A 325 -5.62 -16.02 -22.11
N GLY A 326 -5.33 -14.71 -22.21
CA GLY A 326 -4.83 -14.08 -23.44
C GLY A 326 -3.47 -14.63 -23.87
N PHE A 327 -2.54 -14.78 -22.93
CA PHE A 327 -1.23 -15.41 -23.18
C PHE A 327 -1.39 -16.86 -23.63
N GLN A 328 -2.22 -17.65 -22.94
CA GLN A 328 -2.51 -19.04 -23.30
C GLN A 328 -3.13 -19.16 -24.71
N TRP A 329 -4.06 -18.27 -25.06
CA TRP A 329 -4.62 -18.23 -26.41
C TRP A 329 -3.56 -17.86 -27.47
N THR A 330 -2.68 -16.91 -27.15
CA THR A 330 -1.59 -16.48 -28.04
C THR A 330 -0.58 -17.62 -28.28
N VAL A 331 -0.13 -18.31 -27.23
CA VAL A 331 0.75 -19.48 -27.33
C VAL A 331 0.13 -20.57 -28.21
N ARG A 332 -1.16 -20.88 -28.03
CA ARG A 332 -1.87 -21.86 -28.87
C ARG A 332 -1.91 -21.49 -30.36
N MET A 333 -2.04 -20.19 -30.67
CA MET A 333 -2.05 -19.70 -32.05
C MET A 333 -0.67 -19.82 -32.73
N PHE A 334 0.43 -19.62 -31.99
CA PHE A 334 1.79 -19.65 -32.55
C PHE A 334 2.47 -21.04 -32.48
N GLU A 335 2.25 -21.83 -31.43
CA GLU A 335 2.88 -23.16 -31.28
C GLU A 335 2.08 -24.31 -31.90
N GLY A 336 0.81 -24.08 -32.26
CA GLY A 336 -0.20 -25.12 -32.52
C GLY A 336 0.20 -26.21 -33.51
N LEU A 337 1.05 -25.88 -34.50
CA LEU A 337 1.58 -26.83 -35.50
C LEU A 337 3.11 -26.98 -35.47
N ALA A 338 3.85 -26.08 -34.79
CA ALA A 338 5.31 -26.14 -34.74
C ALA A 338 5.84 -27.44 -34.11
N ASN A 339 5.11 -27.96 -33.11
CA ASN A 339 5.41 -29.23 -32.44
C ASN A 339 4.57 -30.42 -32.96
N TRP A 340 3.84 -30.27 -34.08
CA TRP A 340 2.95 -31.31 -34.61
C TRP A 340 3.71 -32.57 -35.03
N ARG A 341 4.85 -32.41 -35.72
CA ARG A 341 5.70 -33.54 -36.15
C ARG A 341 6.17 -34.35 -34.94
N THR A 342 6.72 -33.68 -33.92
CA THR A 342 7.21 -34.30 -32.68
C THR A 342 6.11 -35.05 -31.94
N ARG A 343 4.92 -34.46 -31.82
CA ARG A 343 3.75 -35.12 -31.22
C ARG A 343 3.28 -36.31 -32.05
N ALA A 344 3.30 -36.21 -33.37
CA ALA A 344 2.91 -37.31 -34.26
C ALA A 344 3.90 -38.49 -34.18
N THR A 345 5.21 -38.24 -34.12
CA THR A 345 6.22 -39.29 -33.88
C THR A 345 6.08 -39.91 -32.49
N GLU A 346 5.92 -39.10 -31.44
CA GLU A 346 5.75 -39.62 -30.07
C GLU A 346 4.50 -40.51 -29.94
N LEU A 347 3.38 -40.13 -30.57
CA LEU A 347 2.16 -40.94 -30.58
C LEU A 347 2.32 -42.22 -31.43
N ALA A 348 3.06 -42.16 -32.55
CA ALA A 348 3.34 -43.30 -33.42
C ALA A 348 4.16 -44.40 -32.71
N ASP A 349 5.19 -44.00 -31.96
CA ASP A 349 6.05 -44.92 -31.19
C ASP A 349 5.28 -45.67 -30.11
N ILE A 350 4.28 -45.02 -29.49
CA ILE A 350 3.50 -45.61 -28.40
C ILE A 350 2.37 -46.51 -28.91
N GLU A 351 1.65 -46.14 -29.98
CA GLU A 351 0.47 -46.89 -30.40
C GLU A 351 0.78 -48.06 -31.38
N LYS A 352 1.73 -47.87 -32.30
CA LYS A 352 2.12 -48.80 -33.40
C LYS A 352 0.98 -49.22 -34.37
N PRO A 353 1.23 -49.34 -35.69
CA PRO A 353 2.52 -49.27 -36.38
C PRO A 353 2.98 -47.84 -36.64
N ALA A 354 4.26 -47.55 -36.37
CA ALA A 354 4.83 -46.22 -36.59
C ALA A 354 5.16 -45.93 -38.07
N VAL A 355 5.36 -46.99 -38.88
CA VAL A 355 5.87 -46.89 -40.26
C VAL A 355 5.03 -45.95 -41.15
N PRO A 356 3.68 -46.07 -41.24
CA PRO A 356 2.89 -45.17 -42.11
C PRO A 356 2.96 -43.71 -41.66
N ILE A 357 3.13 -43.43 -40.37
CA ILE A 357 3.24 -42.07 -39.85
C ILE A 357 4.60 -41.47 -40.19
N VAL A 358 5.69 -42.22 -40.01
CA VAL A 358 7.04 -41.77 -40.39
C VAL A 358 7.12 -41.49 -41.90
N LEU A 359 6.47 -42.32 -42.72
CA LEU A 359 6.36 -42.14 -44.16
C LEU A 359 5.53 -40.90 -44.56
N VAL A 360 4.36 -40.68 -43.97
CA VAL A 360 3.59 -39.43 -44.21
C VAL A 360 4.41 -38.22 -43.77
N LEU A 361 5.05 -38.29 -42.60
CA LEU A 361 5.89 -37.21 -42.07
C LEU A 361 7.18 -36.98 -42.85
N SER A 362 7.64 -37.89 -43.72
CA SER A 362 8.77 -37.62 -44.63
C SER A 362 8.32 -36.88 -45.90
N THR A 363 7.09 -37.12 -46.39
CA THR A 363 6.54 -36.41 -47.56
C THR A 363 6.20 -34.94 -47.30
N VAL A 364 5.69 -34.61 -46.10
CA VAL A 364 5.34 -33.22 -45.73
C VAL A 364 6.61 -32.39 -45.55
N HIS A 365 6.80 -31.31 -46.31
CA HIS A 365 7.98 -30.46 -46.16
C HIS A 365 7.97 -29.67 -44.84
N VAL A 366 9.15 -29.42 -44.26
CA VAL A 366 9.29 -28.62 -43.04
C VAL A 366 8.86 -27.17 -43.32
N GLY A 367 8.00 -26.62 -42.48
CA GLY A 367 7.38 -25.30 -42.66
C GLY A 367 6.06 -25.30 -43.45
N ARG A 368 5.65 -26.44 -44.03
CA ARG A 368 4.36 -26.61 -44.75
C ARG A 368 3.33 -27.44 -43.98
N GLU A 369 3.58 -27.77 -42.72
CA GLU A 369 2.64 -28.45 -41.84
C GLU A 369 1.27 -27.73 -41.74
N PRO A 370 1.20 -26.38 -41.72
CA PRO A 370 -0.09 -25.67 -41.72
C PRO A 370 -0.87 -25.82 -43.03
N GLU A 371 -0.19 -25.83 -44.18
CA GLU A 371 -0.82 -26.03 -45.49
C GLU A 371 -1.37 -27.46 -45.61
N PHE A 372 -0.55 -28.45 -45.24
CA PHE A 372 -0.95 -29.85 -45.18
C PHE A 372 -2.14 -30.06 -44.25
N TRP A 373 -2.10 -29.51 -43.03
CA TRP A 373 -3.19 -29.67 -42.07
C TRP A 373 -4.48 -28.95 -42.51
N ALA A 374 -4.38 -27.78 -43.15
CA ALA A 374 -5.53 -27.05 -43.69
C ALA A 374 -6.22 -27.74 -44.87
N PHE A 375 -5.52 -28.65 -45.56
CA PHE A 375 -6.11 -29.60 -46.52
C PHE A 375 -6.67 -30.82 -45.79
N PHE A 376 -5.84 -31.52 -45.02
CA PHE A 376 -6.16 -32.81 -44.40
C PHE A 376 -7.37 -32.75 -43.45
N SER A 377 -7.51 -31.67 -42.69
CA SER A 377 -8.63 -31.46 -41.76
C SER A 377 -10.00 -31.26 -42.42
N LYS A 378 -10.05 -31.01 -43.74
CA LYS A 378 -11.30 -30.86 -44.51
C LYS A 378 -11.81 -32.19 -45.10
N LEU A 379 -10.95 -33.20 -45.15
CA LEU A 379 -11.29 -34.53 -45.65
C LEU A 379 -12.12 -35.30 -44.62
N SER A 380 -13.04 -36.15 -45.09
CA SER A 380 -13.71 -37.13 -44.23
C SER A 380 -12.72 -38.16 -43.68
N ALA A 381 -13.07 -38.86 -42.60
CA ALA A 381 -12.17 -39.86 -41.99
C ALA A 381 -11.71 -40.96 -42.96
N GLN A 382 -12.55 -41.34 -43.94
CA GLN A 382 -12.18 -42.31 -44.98
C GLN A 382 -11.21 -41.73 -46.01
N GLU A 383 -11.42 -40.49 -46.44
CA GLU A 383 -10.52 -39.78 -47.37
C GLU A 383 -9.17 -39.47 -46.70
N GLN A 384 -9.17 -39.12 -45.40
CA GLN A 384 -7.94 -38.98 -44.60
C GLN A 384 -7.14 -40.29 -44.57
N ALA A 385 -7.80 -41.42 -44.33
CA ALA A 385 -7.17 -42.75 -44.32
C ALA A 385 -6.61 -43.16 -45.69
N ALA A 386 -7.37 -42.91 -46.76
CA ALA A 386 -6.92 -43.14 -48.14
C ALA A 386 -5.71 -42.24 -48.50
N THR A 387 -5.76 -40.96 -48.12
CA THR A 387 -4.65 -40.00 -48.31
C THR A 387 -3.40 -40.46 -47.57
N VAL A 388 -3.52 -40.95 -46.34
CA VAL A 388 -2.38 -41.49 -45.57
C VAL A 388 -1.81 -42.75 -46.21
N ALA A 389 -2.65 -43.67 -46.69
CA ALA A 389 -2.19 -44.87 -47.39
C ALA A 389 -1.48 -44.53 -48.73
N GLN A 390 -1.99 -43.54 -49.46
CA GLN A 390 -1.39 -43.06 -50.71
C GLN A 390 -0.05 -42.35 -50.47
N LEU A 391 0.05 -41.48 -49.45
CA LEU A 391 1.30 -40.81 -49.09
C LEU A 391 2.34 -41.81 -48.55
N ALA A 392 1.92 -42.82 -47.78
CA ALA A 392 2.82 -43.86 -47.29
C ALA A 392 3.40 -44.71 -48.43
N SER A 393 2.56 -45.16 -49.38
CA SER A 393 3.02 -45.92 -50.55
C SER A 393 3.92 -45.09 -51.48
N GLN A 394 3.60 -43.81 -51.72
CA GLN A 394 4.47 -42.90 -52.46
C GLN A 394 5.84 -42.70 -51.79
N ALA A 395 5.88 -42.64 -50.46
CA ALA A 395 7.14 -42.56 -49.71
C ALA A 395 7.95 -43.87 -49.78
N GLU A 396 7.30 -45.03 -49.74
CA GLU A 396 7.95 -46.34 -49.94
C GLU A 396 8.55 -46.44 -51.34
N GLU A 397 7.82 -46.06 -52.39
CA GLU A 397 8.34 -46.00 -53.76
C GLU A 397 9.53 -45.05 -53.91
N GLN A 398 9.49 -43.87 -53.28
CA GLN A 398 10.62 -42.92 -53.29
C GLN A 398 11.84 -43.46 -52.55
N ILE A 399 11.65 -44.16 -51.43
CA ILE A 399 12.75 -44.78 -50.66
C ILE A 399 13.37 -45.92 -51.46
N LEU A 400 12.57 -46.77 -52.11
CA LEU A 400 13.06 -47.85 -52.97
C LEU A 400 13.81 -47.30 -54.19
N ALA A 401 13.26 -46.30 -54.89
CA ALA A 401 13.94 -45.65 -56.02
C ALA A 401 15.25 -44.96 -55.60
N ALA A 402 15.31 -44.36 -54.41
CA ALA A 402 16.53 -43.79 -53.86
C ALA A 402 17.55 -44.86 -53.43
N ALA A 403 17.09 -46.00 -52.91
CA ALA A 403 17.95 -47.13 -52.58
C ALA A 403 18.54 -47.78 -53.85
N ASP A 404 17.75 -47.96 -54.90
CA ASP A 404 18.21 -48.46 -56.20
C ASP A 404 19.19 -47.48 -56.87
N ALA A 405 18.92 -46.17 -56.81
CA ALA A 405 19.86 -45.15 -57.29
C ALA A 405 21.16 -45.11 -56.47
N GLY A 406 21.10 -45.40 -55.17
CA GLY A 406 22.27 -45.57 -54.31
C GLY A 406 23.05 -46.85 -54.58
N ALA A 407 22.37 -47.95 -54.91
CA ALA A 407 22.98 -49.22 -55.31
C ALA A 407 23.60 -49.16 -56.73
N ALA A 408 23.10 -48.26 -57.58
CA ALA A 408 23.66 -47.99 -58.91
C ALA A 408 24.91 -47.09 -58.91
N GLN A 409 25.30 -46.51 -57.76
CA GLN A 409 26.58 -45.82 -57.62
C GLN A 409 27.72 -46.86 -57.52
N PRO A 410 28.66 -46.92 -58.47
CA PRO A 410 29.81 -47.80 -58.33
C PRO A 410 30.66 -47.35 -57.14
N TYR A 411 31.00 -48.28 -56.25
CA TYR A 411 32.00 -48.04 -55.20
C TYR A 411 33.24 -47.38 -55.82
N PRO A 412 33.69 -46.21 -55.33
CA PRO A 412 34.96 -45.67 -55.77
C PRO A 412 36.05 -46.65 -55.37
N GLN A 413 36.69 -47.29 -56.35
CA GLN A 413 37.95 -48.01 -56.14
C GLN A 413 38.99 -47.00 -55.65
N GLN A 414 39.13 -46.86 -54.33
CA GLN A 414 40.32 -46.23 -53.77
C GLN A 414 41.49 -47.17 -54.04
N ALA A 415 42.26 -46.80 -55.07
CA ALA A 415 43.39 -47.55 -55.57
C ALA A 415 44.39 -47.84 -54.46
N MET A 416 44.89 -49.08 -54.39
CA MET A 416 46.04 -49.41 -53.55
C MET A 416 47.29 -48.70 -54.07
N PRO A 417 47.98 -47.85 -53.27
CA PRO A 417 49.23 -47.24 -53.69
C PRO A 417 50.37 -48.27 -53.61
N GLN A 418 50.78 -48.77 -54.77
CA GLN A 418 51.95 -49.64 -54.89
C GLN A 418 53.23 -48.80 -54.89
N GLY A 419 53.95 -48.76 -53.76
CA GLY A 419 55.17 -47.93 -53.65
C GLY A 419 55.90 -48.02 -52.31
N TYR A 420 56.66 -49.09 -52.10
CA TYR A 420 57.76 -49.10 -51.10
C TYR A 420 58.91 -48.21 -51.61
N PRO A 421 59.61 -47.48 -50.71
CA PRO A 421 60.91 -47.99 -50.29
C PRO A 421 61.14 -47.92 -48.77
N GLY A 422 62.02 -48.82 -48.29
CA GLY A 422 62.13 -49.19 -46.88
C GLY A 422 62.65 -48.16 -45.88
N GLY A 423 62.47 -48.48 -44.59
CA GLY A 423 63.10 -47.79 -43.48
C GLY A 423 62.54 -48.15 -42.09
N GLY A 424 63.22 -49.05 -41.38
CA GLY A 424 63.25 -49.07 -39.90
C GLY A 424 62.01 -49.54 -39.11
N PHE A 425 62.08 -50.75 -38.55
CA PHE A 425 61.34 -51.07 -37.32
C PHE A 425 61.87 -50.23 -36.14
N PRO A 426 60.99 -49.90 -35.18
CA PRO A 426 61.30 -50.13 -33.77
C PRO A 426 60.23 -50.99 -33.06
N PRO A 427 60.61 -51.77 -32.02
CA PRO A 427 59.72 -52.75 -31.38
C PRO A 427 59.06 -52.28 -30.07
N GLY A 428 57.93 -52.90 -29.72
CA GLY A 428 57.41 -52.98 -28.35
C GLY A 428 56.28 -51.99 -27.99
N GLY A 429 55.14 -52.50 -27.49
CA GLY A 429 54.01 -51.64 -27.09
C GLY A 429 52.65 -52.33 -26.83
N MET A 430 52.62 -53.45 -26.10
CA MET A 430 51.42 -54.05 -25.49
C MET A 430 51.66 -54.21 -23.97
N PRO A 431 50.65 -54.48 -23.10
CA PRO A 431 49.20 -54.25 -23.18
C PRO A 431 48.88 -53.10 -22.17
N PRO A 432 47.97 -53.16 -21.15
CA PRO A 432 46.64 -53.78 -20.91
C PRO A 432 45.49 -52.78 -21.20
N GLY A 433 44.20 -52.99 -20.88
CA GLY A 433 43.48 -54.11 -20.25
C GLY A 433 42.67 -53.68 -19.01
N GLY A 434 41.35 -53.95 -19.00
CA GLY A 434 40.41 -53.67 -17.89
C GLY A 434 39.42 -52.52 -18.19
N GLY A 435 38.11 -52.64 -17.92
CA GLY A 435 37.36 -53.81 -17.47
C GLY A 435 35.85 -53.54 -17.43
N TYR A 436 35.04 -54.59 -17.54
CA TYR A 436 33.64 -54.59 -17.08
C TYR A 436 33.60 -54.45 -15.55
N PRO A 437 32.58 -53.80 -14.96
CA PRO A 437 31.46 -54.58 -14.37
C PRO A 437 30.11 -53.79 -14.42
N PRO A 438 29.07 -54.12 -13.63
CA PRO A 438 28.10 -55.17 -13.96
C PRO A 438 26.64 -54.67 -13.95
N GLY A 439 25.70 -55.54 -14.33
CA GLY A 439 24.26 -55.24 -14.24
C GLY A 439 23.69 -55.28 -12.82
N GLY A 440 22.50 -54.69 -12.62
CA GLY A 440 21.81 -54.72 -11.33
C GLY A 440 20.37 -54.20 -11.34
N GLY A 441 19.40 -55.13 -11.30
CA GLY A 441 18.16 -55.00 -10.53
C GLY A 441 17.04 -54.05 -11.01
N TYR A 442 16.00 -54.62 -11.62
CA TYR A 442 14.63 -54.11 -11.44
C TYR A 442 14.18 -54.32 -9.99
N PRO A 443 13.44 -53.38 -9.38
CA PRO A 443 12.48 -53.66 -8.33
C PRO A 443 11.05 -53.59 -8.87
N GLY A 444 10.31 -54.69 -8.77
CA GLY A 444 8.86 -54.69 -8.96
C GLY A 444 8.13 -54.43 -7.64
N ARG A 445 7.16 -53.52 -7.64
CA ARG A 445 5.96 -53.53 -6.78
C ARG A 445 4.85 -52.70 -7.40
#